data_AF-A0A269W8T1-F1
#
_entry.id   AF-A0A269W8T1-F1
#
_cell.length_a   1.000
_cell.length_b   1.000
_cell.length_c   1.000
_cell.angle_alpha   90.00
_cell.angle_beta   90.00
_cell.angle_gamma   90.00
#
_symmetry.space_group_name_H-M   'P 1'
#
loop_
_entity.id
_entity.type
_entity.pdbx_description
1 polymer ?
#
loop_
_entity_poly.entity_id
_entity_poly.type
_entity_poly.pdbx_seq_one_letter_code
_entity_poly.pdbx_strand_id
1 'polypeptide(L)'
;MLMRNEEKWLETWPRIRSKGKARYIVTRGLLRGLLIYLVWAAVTWFWDRERFSPEHFMDRYYIYFVLFLLYGFLISASSWKGNNMKYDNLIKHGKAKKDTSN
;
A
#
# COMPACT_ATOMS: atom_id res chain seq x y z
N MET A 1 -7.97 -7.96 -25.48
CA MET A 1 -6.51 -8.17 -25.37
C MET A 1 -6.08 -7.56 -24.05
N LEU A 2 -5.45 -8.35 -23.16
CA LEU A 2 -4.88 -7.81 -21.91
C LEU A 2 -3.53 -7.16 -22.22
N MET A 3 -3.15 -6.14 -21.45
CA MET A 3 -1.78 -5.64 -21.52
C MET A 3 -0.82 -6.59 -20.78
N ARG A 4 0.44 -6.67 -21.22
CA ARG A 4 1.50 -7.49 -20.59
C ARG A 4 1.60 -7.33 -19.06
N ASN A 5 1.37 -6.12 -18.56
CA ASN A 5 1.39 -5.82 -17.13
C ASN A 5 0.18 -6.40 -16.39
N GLU A 6 -0.97 -6.50 -17.05
CA GLU A 6 -2.17 -7.10 -16.50
C GLU A 6 -2.06 -8.62 -16.43
N GLU A 7 -1.43 -9.25 -17.41
CA GLU A 7 -1.11 -10.69 -17.41
C GLU A 7 -0.21 -11.04 -16.22
N LYS A 8 0.93 -10.34 -16.06
CA LYS A 8 1.82 -10.52 -14.90
C LYS A 8 1.11 -10.27 -13.56
N TRP A 9 0.21 -9.28 -13.53
CA TRP A 9 -0.58 -9.02 -12.33
C TRP A 9 -1.58 -10.16 -12.05
N LEU A 10 -2.22 -10.73 -13.07
CA LEU A 10 -3.14 -11.85 -12.93
C LEU A 10 -2.45 -13.14 -12.46
N GLU A 11 -1.19 -13.35 -12.81
CA GLU A 11 -0.40 -14.48 -12.29
C GLU A 11 0.02 -14.28 -10.82
N THR A 12 0.32 -13.04 -10.43
CA THR A 12 0.87 -12.74 -9.10
C THR A 12 -0.19 -12.44 -8.05
N TRP A 13 -1.30 -11.82 -8.44
CA TRP A 13 -2.37 -11.41 -7.53
C TRP A 13 -3.03 -12.58 -6.78
N PRO A 14 -3.35 -13.73 -7.39
CA PRO A 14 -3.90 -14.89 -6.67
C PRO A 14 -3.00 -15.37 -5.54
N ARG A 15 -1.68 -15.42 -5.78
CA ARG A 15 -0.67 -15.77 -4.77
C ARG A 15 -0.57 -14.74 -3.64
N ILE A 16 -0.82 -13.47 -3.94
CA ILE A 16 -0.90 -12.42 -2.92
C ILE A 16 -2.21 -12.54 -2.14
N ARG A 17 -3.31 -12.84 -2.83
CA ARG A 17 -4.66 -13.00 -2.25
C ARG A 17 -4.72 -14.19 -1.30
N SER A 18 -4.09 -15.32 -1.65
CA SER A 18 -4.07 -16.54 -0.83
C SER A 18 -3.35 -16.35 0.52
N LYS A 19 -2.40 -15.41 0.59
CA LYS A 19 -1.73 -15.02 1.85
C LYS A 19 -2.61 -14.20 2.79
N GLY A 20 -3.78 -13.75 2.33
CA GLY A 20 -4.80 -13.09 3.14
C GLY A 20 -4.67 -11.57 3.25
N LYS A 21 -5.83 -10.96 3.58
CA LYS A 21 -6.01 -9.50 3.67
C LYS A 21 -5.10 -8.86 4.73
N ALA A 22 -5.03 -9.44 5.92
CA ALA A 22 -4.27 -8.89 7.05
C ALA A 22 -2.79 -8.76 6.69
N ARG A 23 -2.18 -9.83 6.17
CA ARG A 23 -0.77 -9.83 5.77
C ARG A 23 -0.48 -8.81 4.67
N TYR A 24 -1.37 -8.69 3.69
CA TYR A 24 -1.25 -7.68 2.63
C TYR A 24 -1.30 -6.26 3.20
N ILE A 25 -2.29 -5.95 4.05
CA ILE A 25 -2.47 -4.62 4.63
C ILE A 25 -1.29 -4.26 5.52
N VAL A 26 -0.82 -5.18 6.36
CA VAL A 26 0.33 -4.92 7.25
C VAL A 26 1.59 -4.64 6.42
N THR A 27 1.96 -5.53 5.49
CA THR A 27 3.19 -5.35 4.70
C THR A 27 3.15 -4.14 3.78
N ARG A 28 2.07 -3.95 3.00
CA ARG A 28 1.95 -2.81 2.09
C ARG A 28 1.69 -1.51 2.84
N GLY A 29 0.98 -1.57 3.96
CA GLY A 29 0.64 -0.39 4.75
C GLY A 29 1.84 0.16 5.50
N LEU A 30 2.65 -0.71 6.11
CA LEU A 30 3.94 -0.30 6.68
C LEU A 30 4.84 0.32 5.61
N LEU A 31 5.01 -0.35 4.46
CA LEU A 31 5.86 0.16 3.39
C LEU A 31 5.39 1.54 2.88
N ARG A 32 4.08 1.70 2.64
CA ARG A 32 3.52 2.97 2.16
C ARG A 32 3.58 4.07 3.21
N GLY A 33 3.24 3.75 4.46
CA GLY A 33 3.27 4.71 5.56
C GLY A 33 4.69 5.19 5.85
N LEU A 34 5.66 4.28 5.88
CA LEU A 34 7.07 4.62 6.03
C LEU A 34 7.57 5.47 4.86
N LEU A 35 7.23 5.11 3.62
CA LEU A 35 7.64 5.90 2.45
C LEU A 35 7.09 7.33 2.52
N ILE A 36 5.81 7.50 2.86
CA ILE A 36 5.18 8.82 3.00
C ILE A 36 5.85 9.61 4.12
N TYR A 37 6.09 8.98 5.27
CA TYR A 37 6.78 9.63 6.39
C TYR A 37 8.20 10.08 6.00
N LEU A 38 8.97 9.24 5.32
CA LEU A 38 10.32 9.57 4.87
C LEU A 38 10.33 10.73 3.87
N VAL A 39 9.41 10.73 2.92
CA VAL A 39 9.26 11.84 1.96
C VAL A 39 8.89 13.13 2.70
N TRP A 40 7.93 13.08 3.61
CA TRP A 40 7.54 14.24 4.41
C TRP A 40 8.70 14.76 5.26
N ALA A 41 9.40 13.88 5.98
CA ALA A 41 10.55 14.26 6.82
C ALA A 41 11.68 14.87 5.99
N ALA A 42 11.97 14.32 4.80
CA ALA A 42 12.95 14.90 3.87
C ALA A 42 12.53 16.30 3.41
N VAL A 43 11.27 16.49 3.00
CA VAL A 43 10.76 17.81 2.59
C VAL A 43 10.86 18.81 3.73
N THR A 44 10.45 18.43 4.94
CA THR A 44 10.55 19.31 6.12
C THR A 44 12.00 19.65 6.45
N TRP A 45 12.93 18.70 6.32
CA TRP A 45 14.36 18.95 6.54
C TRP A 45 14.93 19.99 5.57
N PHE A 46 14.55 19.94 4.30
CA PHE A 46 15.06 20.86 3.28
C PHE A 46 14.39 22.25 3.30
N TRP A 47 13.11 22.34 3.64
CA TRP A 47 12.34 23.60 3.57
C TRP A 47 12.13 24.32 4.91
N ASP A 48 12.24 23.63 6.04
CA ASP A 48 11.86 24.16 7.36
C ASP A 48 12.78 23.64 8.47
N ARG A 49 14.09 23.85 8.27
CA ARG A 49 15.17 23.30 9.10
C ARG A 49 15.12 23.76 10.55
N GLU A 50 14.59 24.96 10.81
CA GLU A 50 14.43 25.53 12.16
C GLU A 50 13.41 24.75 13.00
N ARG A 51 12.44 24.09 12.36
CA ARG A 51 11.47 23.21 13.03
C ARG A 51 11.98 21.80 13.28
N PHE A 52 13.24 21.53 12.94
CA PHE A 52 13.93 20.26 13.19
C PHE A 52 14.75 20.28 14.48
N SER A 53 14.43 21.18 15.42
CA SER A 53 15.03 21.15 16.76
C SER A 53 14.62 19.86 17.50
N PRO A 54 15.49 19.28 18.34
CA PRO A 54 15.18 18.05 19.09
C PRO A 54 13.92 18.15 19.95
N GLU A 55 13.62 19.35 20.45
CA GLU A 55 12.44 19.65 21.26
C GLU A 55 11.15 19.56 20.43
N HIS A 56 11.18 19.99 19.18
CA HIS A 56 10.04 19.92 18.26
C HIS A 56 9.94 18.56 17.57
N PHE A 57 11.03 17.78 17.62
CA PHE A 57 11.12 16.47 17.02
C PHE A 57 10.19 15.47 17.72
N MET A 58 10.26 15.35 19.05
CA MET A 58 9.47 14.34 19.77
C MET A 58 7.96 14.59 19.70
N ASP A 59 7.52 15.85 19.86
CA ASP A 59 6.09 16.15 19.94
C ASP A 59 5.37 16.08 18.59
N ARG A 60 6.06 16.39 17.48
CA ARG A 60 5.42 16.39 16.14
C ARG A 60 5.76 15.15 15.33
N TYR A 61 7.01 14.72 15.28
CA TYR A 61 7.43 13.68 14.33
C TYR A 61 6.87 12.32 14.73
N TYR A 62 6.77 12.02 16.02
CA TYR A 62 6.17 10.77 16.47
C TYR A 62 4.68 10.69 16.13
N ILE A 63 3.93 11.78 16.32
CA ILE A 63 2.52 11.85 15.96
C ILE A 63 2.34 11.67 14.45
N TYR A 64 3.11 12.41 13.63
CA TYR A 64 3.04 12.28 12.17
C TYR A 64 3.48 10.90 11.69
N PHE A 65 4.46 10.27 12.35
CA PHE A 65 4.86 8.89 12.07
C PHE A 65 3.68 7.94 12.24
N VAL A 66 2.98 7.97 13.39
CA VAL A 66 1.81 7.13 13.64
C VAL A 66 0.69 7.43 12.64
N LEU A 67 0.41 8.71 12.37
CA LEU A 67 -0.62 9.13 11.42
C LEU A 67 -0.33 8.63 10.00
N PHE A 68 0.90 8.73 9.51
CA PHE A 68 1.25 8.23 8.18
C PHE A 68 1.24 6.70 8.10
N LEU A 69 1.58 5.99 9.17
CA LEU A 69 1.39 4.53 9.22
C LEU A 69 -0.09 4.16 9.11
N LEU A 70 -0.97 4.82 9.88
CA LEU A 70 -2.42 4.63 9.79
C LEU A 70 -2.94 4.94 8.38
N TYR A 71 -2.48 6.04 7.79
CA TYR A 71 -2.82 6.40 6.42
C TYR A 71 -2.36 5.33 5.41
N GLY A 72 -1.15 4.80 5.57
CA GLY A 72 -0.62 3.69 4.78
C GLY A 72 -1.49 2.42 4.87
N PHE A 73 -1.99 2.10 6.07
CA PHE A 73 -2.94 0.99 6.27
C PHE A 73 -4.28 1.24 5.58
N LEU A 74 -4.83 2.46 5.67
CA LEU A 74 -6.09 2.82 5.00
C LEU A 74 -5.98 2.69 3.47
N ILE A 75 -4.92 3.22 2.86
CA ILE A 75 -4.68 3.08 1.41
C ILE A 75 -4.54 1.60 1.04
N SER A 76 -3.85 0.81 1.86
CA SER A 76 -3.67 -0.63 1.62
C SER A 76 -4.98 -1.40 1.73
N ALA A 77 -5.84 -1.06 2.68
CA ALA A 77 -7.17 -1.64 2.81
C ALA A 77 -8.06 -1.33 1.59
N SER A 78 -8.09 -0.08 1.14
CA SER A 78 -8.82 0.34 -0.06
C SER A 78 -8.27 -0.33 -1.32
N SER A 79 -6.94 -0.42 -1.44
CA SER A 79 -6.27 -1.08 -2.56
C SER A 79 -6.56 -2.58 -2.61
N TRP A 80 -6.63 -3.26 -1.46
CA TRP A 80 -7.06 -4.66 -1.41
C TRP A 80 -8.46 -4.86 -1.99
N LYS A 81 -9.42 -4.02 -1.58
CA LYS A 81 -10.80 -4.07 -2.09
C LYS A 81 -10.81 -3.83 -3.61
N GLY A 82 -10.13 -2.78 -4.08
CA GLY A 82 -10.06 -2.45 -5.50
C GLY A 82 -9.43 -3.56 -6.35
N ASN A 83 -8.35 -4.17 -5.87
CA ASN A 83 -7.68 -5.26 -6.57
C ASN A 83 -8.54 -6.53 -6.64
N ASN A 84 -9.30 -6.86 -5.59
CA ASN A 84 -10.25 -7.97 -5.65
C ASN A 84 -11.38 -7.68 -6.64
N MET A 85 -11.96 -6.48 -6.60
CA MET A 85 -12.99 -6.09 -7.58
C MET A 85 -12.46 -6.17 -9.02
N LYS A 86 -11.24 -5.68 -9.26
CA LYS A 86 -10.58 -5.81 -10.58
C LYS A 86 -10.42 -7.27 -10.99
N TYR A 87 -9.92 -8.11 -10.09
CA TYR A 87 -9.68 -9.53 -10.36
C TYR A 87 -10.99 -10.27 -10.68
N ASP A 88 -12.00 -10.11 -9.82
CA ASP A 88 -13.29 -10.78 -9.96
C ASP A 88 -14.02 -10.33 -11.24
N ASN A 89 -13.90 -9.05 -11.63
CA ASN A 89 -14.41 -8.56 -12.92
C ASN A 89 -13.69 -9.19 -14.11
N LEU A 90 -12.36 -9.32 -14.06
CA LEU A 90 -11.59 -9.93 -15.14
C LEU A 90 -11.91 -11.42 -15.34
N ILE A 91 -12.15 -12.15 -14.24
CA ILE A 91 -12.62 -13.54 -14.30
C ILE A 91 -14.05 -13.61 -14.84
N LYS A 92 -14.97 -12.79 -14.31
CA LYS A 92 -16.40 -12.82 -14.70
C LYS A 92 -16.59 -12.60 -16.20
N HIS A 93 -15.78 -11.74 -16.81
CA HIS A 93 -15.85 -11.45 -18.24
C HIS A 93 -15.01 -12.40 -19.11
N GLY A 94 -14.54 -13.53 -18.56
CA GLY A 94 -13.77 -14.54 -19.29
C GLY A 94 -12.41 -14.04 -19.80
N LYS A 95 -11.95 -12.88 -19.32
CA LYS A 95 -10.65 -12.29 -19.70
C LYS A 95 -9.48 -12.94 -18.94
N ALA A 96 -9.77 -13.71 -17.89
CA ALA A 96 -8.82 -14.48 -17.12
C ALA A 96 -9.42 -15.85 -16.75
N LYS A 97 -8.62 -16.92 -16.79
CA LYS A 97 -9.04 -18.23 -16.25
C LYS A 97 -9.00 -18.18 -14.73
N LYS A 98 -10.01 -18.76 -14.08
CA LYS A 98 -10.03 -18.94 -12.63
C LYS A 98 -9.03 -20.05 -12.28
N ASP A 99 -7.98 -19.73 -11.54
CA ASP A 99 -7.08 -20.76 -11.02
C ASP A 99 -7.80 -21.58 -9.96
N THR A 100 -8.30 -22.75 -10.36
CA THR A 100 -8.70 -23.83 -9.46
C THR A 100 -7.44 -24.48 -8.93
N SER A 101 -6.85 -23.91 -7.88
CA SER A 101 -5.86 -24.64 -7.07
C SER A 101 -6.59 -25.25 -5.87
N ASN A 102 -6.57 -26.59 -5.84
CA ASN A 102 -6.97 -27.45 -4.71
C ASN A 102 -6.07 -27.20 -3.50
#